data_AF-A0A931B4X9-F1
#
_entry.id   AF-A0A931B4X9-F1
#
_cell.length_a   1.000
_cell.length_b   1.000
_cell.length_c   1.000
_cell.angle_alpha   90.00
_cell.angle_beta   90.00
_cell.angle_gamma   90.00
#
_symmetry.space_group_name_H-M   'P 1'
#
loop_
_entity.id
_entity.type
_entity.pdbx_description
1 polymer ?
#
loop_
_entity_poly.entity_id
_entity_poly.type
_entity_poly.pdbx_seq_one_letter_code
_entity_poly.pdbx_strand_id
1 'polypeptide(L)'
;MALLVRRVTTPGGLSRSSPRPWTVHGRGTDRSSSAWQHLWSTDIEVGRRSRERAVTHVVAVQARWHTELLGEFYCLACGGDRNYRRQRGRNWLRVAGIPLLPLRRAAATLQCTSCRARYGLDALAHPTSGHLLSMLRNAHHAVALAVLAASGGVSAAPAVRDAALAGLRDAGFTDLDADGLLAALAETAGAADAPRAEDQDEDHEGDEGIDPLGELCGCGSALVVELHTAIEPLAPHLLGPGLTRLLTQGAVIALADGPYRPAERATLRAVGQCLGLGSDEIDATLAAAARTPRS
;
A
#
# COMPACT_ATOMS: atom_id res chain seq x y z
N MET A 1 55.42 -4.13 37.46
CA MET A 1 56.12 -3.14 36.61
C MET A 1 55.32 -1.86 36.62
N ALA A 2 55.91 -0.82 37.22
CA ALA A 2 55.34 0.51 37.37
C ALA A 2 55.34 1.28 36.05
N LEU A 3 54.31 2.09 35.81
CA LEU A 3 54.46 3.47 35.33
C LEU A 3 53.14 4.24 35.49
N LEU A 4 53.17 5.18 36.45
CA LEU A 4 52.30 6.36 36.49
C LEU A 4 52.44 7.15 35.19
N VAL A 5 51.35 7.73 34.66
CA VAL A 5 51.32 9.17 34.33
C VAL A 5 49.94 9.77 34.62
N ARG A 6 50.05 10.94 35.25
CA ARG A 6 49.13 11.92 35.85
C ARG A 6 48.00 12.48 34.97
N ARG A 7 46.92 12.89 35.65
CA ARG A 7 45.79 13.74 35.19
C ARG A 7 46.22 15.10 34.63
N VAL A 8 45.40 15.64 33.71
CA VAL A 8 45.12 17.08 33.59
C VAL A 8 43.61 17.28 33.39
N THR A 9 43.02 18.12 34.23
CA THR A 9 41.69 18.71 34.10
C THR A 9 41.81 20.12 33.54
N THR A 10 40.95 20.50 32.58
CA THR A 10 40.30 21.83 32.55
C THR A 10 39.08 21.84 31.61
N PRO A 11 38.13 22.78 31.82
CA PRO A 11 36.78 22.78 31.24
C PRO A 11 36.65 23.75 30.06
N GLY A 12 35.57 23.62 29.28
CA GLY A 12 35.02 24.73 28.50
C GLY A 12 34.48 24.39 27.12
N GLY A 13 33.22 24.78 26.88
CA GLY A 13 32.86 25.47 25.64
C GLY A 13 32.31 24.65 24.47
N LEU A 14 30.97 24.71 24.34
CA LEU A 14 30.20 24.94 23.10
C LEU A 14 30.62 24.18 21.82
N SER A 15 29.75 23.29 21.34
CA SER A 15 29.17 23.46 19.98
C SER A 15 27.94 22.58 19.78
N ARG A 16 26.87 23.20 19.26
CA ARG A 16 25.73 22.51 18.69
C ARG A 16 26.17 21.88 17.37
N SER A 17 26.26 20.56 17.30
CA SER A 17 26.44 19.84 16.05
C SER A 17 25.07 19.47 15.47
N SER A 18 24.73 20.07 14.32
CA SER A 18 23.63 19.61 13.48
C SER A 18 23.99 18.27 12.81
N PRO A 19 23.03 17.34 12.63
CA PRO A 19 23.28 16.15 11.83
C PRO A 19 23.29 16.50 10.34
N ARG A 20 24.38 16.15 9.67
CA ARG A 20 24.52 16.19 8.21
C ARG A 20 23.64 15.12 7.56
N PRO A 21 23.03 15.38 6.39
CA PRO A 21 22.35 14.34 5.62
C PRO A 21 23.36 13.36 5.01
N TRP A 22 22.95 12.10 5.04
CA TRP A 22 23.60 10.89 4.58
C TRP A 22 23.73 10.90 3.05
N THR A 23 24.94 10.60 2.57
CA THR A 23 25.26 10.40 1.16
C THR A 23 25.32 8.89 0.91
N VAL A 24 24.38 8.37 0.13
CA VAL A 24 24.43 6.97 -0.33
C VAL A 24 25.28 6.92 -1.60
N HIS A 25 26.41 6.22 -1.52
CA HIS A 25 27.20 5.83 -2.68
C HIS A 25 26.77 4.42 -3.11
N GLY A 26 25.92 4.32 -4.12
CA GLY A 26 25.65 3.07 -4.84
C GLY A 26 26.57 2.96 -6.05
N ARG A 27 27.59 2.10 -5.96
CA ARG A 27 28.32 1.55 -7.12
C ARG A 27 27.68 0.21 -7.45
N GLY A 28 27.14 0.08 -8.66
CA GLY A 28 26.31 -1.05 -9.07
C GLY A 28 27.03 -2.23 -9.70
N THR A 29 26.25 -3.28 -9.95
CA THR A 29 26.29 -4.27 -11.04
C THR A 29 24.91 -4.97 -11.02
N ASP A 30 23.91 -4.55 -11.81
CA ASP A 30 23.59 -4.91 -13.20
C ASP A 30 23.17 -6.38 -13.42
N ARG A 31 21.85 -6.65 -13.45
CA ARG A 31 21.13 -7.23 -14.62
C ARG A 31 19.65 -7.51 -14.30
N SER A 32 18.81 -7.27 -15.31
CA SER A 32 17.36 -7.56 -15.40
C SER A 32 16.38 -6.64 -14.65
N SER A 33 16.33 -5.37 -15.05
CA SER A 33 15.12 -4.54 -14.91
C SER A 33 15.10 -3.46 -15.99
N SER A 34 15.08 -3.88 -17.25
CA SER A 34 15.00 -2.97 -18.41
C SER A 34 13.68 -3.04 -19.16
N ALA A 35 12.67 -3.76 -18.63
CA ALA A 35 11.39 -3.94 -19.33
C ALA A 35 10.33 -2.87 -19.01
N TRP A 36 10.46 -2.13 -17.90
CA TRP A 36 9.44 -1.17 -17.45
C TRP A 36 9.86 0.30 -17.58
N GLN A 37 11.15 0.58 -17.83
CA GLN A 37 11.68 1.95 -17.82
C GLN A 37 11.50 2.71 -19.15
N HIS A 38 11.17 2.03 -20.25
CA HIS A 38 11.19 2.66 -21.59
C HIS A 38 9.84 3.16 -22.10
N LEU A 39 8.73 2.93 -21.38
CA LEU A 39 7.40 3.28 -21.89
C LEU A 39 6.88 4.65 -21.43
N TRP A 40 7.41 5.28 -20.38
CA TRP A 40 6.89 6.56 -19.86
C TRP A 40 7.93 7.68 -19.67
N SER A 41 9.11 7.55 -20.27
CA SER A 41 10.04 8.69 -20.40
C SER A 41 9.55 9.65 -21.49
N THR A 42 8.43 10.32 -21.24
CA THR A 42 8.27 11.66 -21.80
C THR A 42 9.07 12.59 -20.92
N ASP A 43 10.37 12.64 -21.20
CA ASP A 43 11.26 13.72 -20.83
C ASP A 43 10.61 15.04 -21.25
N ILE A 44 9.91 15.71 -20.34
CA ILE A 44 9.75 17.15 -20.43
C ILE A 44 11.04 17.74 -19.88
N GLU A 45 12.10 17.63 -20.68
CA GLU A 45 13.25 18.50 -20.58
C GLU A 45 12.72 19.93 -20.67
N VAL A 46 12.61 20.62 -19.53
CA VAL A 46 12.54 22.09 -19.52
C VAL A 46 13.93 22.58 -19.89
N GLY A 47 14.20 22.49 -21.20
CA GLY A 47 15.44 22.91 -21.83
C GLY A 47 15.71 24.37 -21.52
N ARG A 48 16.65 24.61 -20.61
CA ARG A 48 17.25 25.90 -20.38
C ARG A 48 18.34 26.08 -21.47
N ARG A 49 17.97 26.53 -22.67
CA ARG A 49 18.89 27.01 -23.72
C ARG A 49 18.56 28.47 -24.03
N SER A 50 19.39 29.36 -23.49
CA SER A 50 20.52 30.02 -24.16
C SER A 50 20.08 31.24 -24.95
N ARG A 51 20.49 32.41 -24.46
CA ARG A 51 20.38 33.71 -25.11
C ARG A 51 21.01 33.63 -26.49
N GLU A 52 20.21 33.71 -27.55
CA GLU A 52 20.63 34.28 -28.84
C GLU A 52 19.41 34.56 -29.74
N ARG A 53 19.31 35.83 -30.14
CA ARG A 53 18.45 36.44 -31.19
C ARG A 53 16.93 36.40 -30.95
N ALA A 54 16.44 37.55 -30.49
CA ALA A 54 15.04 37.91 -30.40
C ALA A 54 14.37 37.92 -31.80
N VAL A 55 13.68 36.84 -32.13
CA VAL A 55 12.53 36.91 -33.02
C VAL A 55 11.33 37.22 -32.13
N THR A 56 10.76 38.40 -32.30
CA THR A 56 9.53 38.82 -31.63
C THR A 56 8.43 37.86 -32.09
N HIS A 57 8.16 36.80 -31.33
CA HIS A 57 7.03 35.92 -31.61
C HIS A 57 5.75 36.75 -31.39
N VAL A 58 5.23 37.33 -32.48
CA VAL A 58 3.98 38.08 -32.49
C VAL A 58 2.82 37.18 -32.09
N VAL A 59 2.94 35.85 -32.22
CA VAL A 59 1.92 34.88 -31.85
C VAL A 59 2.50 33.86 -30.87
N ALA A 60 1.82 33.62 -29.75
CA ALA A 60 2.18 32.62 -28.75
C ALA A 60 0.93 31.91 -28.22
N VAL A 61 1.06 30.62 -27.87
CA VAL A 61 0.00 29.89 -27.14
C VAL A 61 0.41 29.81 -25.68
N GLN A 62 -0.42 30.34 -24.78
CA GLN A 62 -0.17 30.30 -23.35
C GLN A 62 -1.36 29.69 -22.60
N ALA A 63 -1.08 28.74 -21.71
CA ALA A 63 -2.09 28.17 -20.83
C ALA A 63 -2.33 29.10 -19.63
N ARG A 64 -3.58 29.51 -19.42
CA ARG A 64 -4.00 30.13 -18.16
C ARG A 64 -4.54 29.03 -17.24
N TRP A 65 -3.89 28.87 -16.10
CA TRP A 65 -4.23 27.85 -15.10
C TRP A 65 -5.09 28.43 -13.98
N HIS A 66 -6.07 27.65 -13.53
CA HIS A 66 -6.80 27.92 -12.29
C HIS A 66 -6.72 26.69 -11.41
N THR A 67 -6.60 26.89 -10.10
CA THR A 67 -6.60 25.79 -9.13
C THR A 67 -8.04 25.43 -8.81
N GLU A 68 -8.41 24.17 -8.99
CA GLU A 68 -9.73 23.64 -8.69
C GLU A 68 -9.79 23.05 -7.28
N LEU A 69 -8.75 22.29 -6.90
CA LEU A 69 -8.70 21.50 -5.69
C LEU A 69 -7.27 21.47 -5.14
N LEU A 70 -7.17 21.35 -3.81
CA LEU A 70 -5.94 20.98 -3.10
C LEU A 70 -6.12 19.57 -2.51
N GLY A 71 -5.05 18.79 -2.48
CA GLY A 71 -5.05 17.46 -1.87
C GLY A 71 -3.63 16.96 -1.65
N GLU A 72 -3.50 15.70 -1.23
CA GLU A 72 -2.22 15.05 -0.97
C GLU A 72 -1.94 13.95 -2.00
N PHE A 73 -0.67 13.79 -2.37
CA PHE A 73 -0.20 12.74 -3.28
C PHE A 73 1.28 12.41 -3.01
N TYR A 74 1.75 11.27 -3.51
CA TYR A 74 3.16 10.93 -3.49
C TYR A 74 3.90 11.63 -4.64
N CYS A 75 4.82 12.55 -4.31
CA CYS A 75 5.57 13.31 -5.32
C CYS A 75 6.89 12.61 -5.67
N LEU A 76 7.02 12.10 -6.90
CA LEU A 76 8.24 11.42 -7.38
C LEU A 76 9.48 12.32 -7.36
N ALA A 77 9.34 13.61 -7.65
CA ALA A 77 10.45 14.57 -7.61
C ALA A 77 10.90 14.93 -6.17
N CYS A 78 10.00 14.85 -5.19
CA CYS A 78 10.35 15.10 -3.78
C CYS A 78 10.69 13.81 -3.01
N GLY A 79 10.29 12.64 -3.50
CA GLY A 79 10.43 11.35 -2.81
C GLY A 79 9.51 11.20 -1.59
N GLY A 80 8.29 11.75 -1.61
CA GLY A 80 7.39 11.62 -0.47
C GLY A 80 6.05 12.34 -0.63
N ASP A 81 5.20 12.18 0.40
CA ASP A 81 3.85 12.74 0.45
C ASP A 81 3.90 14.27 0.50
N ARG A 82 3.20 14.92 -0.43
CA ARG A 82 3.16 16.38 -0.54
C ARG A 82 1.77 16.85 -0.91
N ASN A 83 1.50 18.13 -0.61
CA ASN A 83 0.30 18.80 -1.09
C ASN A 83 0.43 19.13 -2.58
N TYR A 84 -0.62 18.86 -3.36
CA TYR A 84 -0.74 19.28 -4.75
C TYR A 84 -1.84 20.32 -4.95
N ARG A 85 -1.76 21.01 -6.08
CA ARG A 85 -2.84 21.84 -6.64
C ARG A 85 -3.31 21.19 -7.94
N ARG A 86 -4.57 20.76 -8.00
CA ARG A 86 -5.18 20.32 -9.26
C ARG A 86 -5.51 21.56 -10.07
N GLN A 87 -4.90 21.68 -11.23
CA GLN A 87 -5.05 22.82 -12.11
C GLN A 87 -5.69 22.40 -13.42
N ARG A 88 -6.71 23.15 -13.85
CA ARG A 88 -7.18 23.08 -15.23
C ARG A 88 -6.69 24.29 -16.00
N GLY A 89 -6.20 24.04 -17.20
CA GLY A 89 -5.70 25.07 -18.09
C GLY A 89 -6.68 25.33 -19.22
N ARG A 90 -6.81 26.58 -19.65
CA ARG A 90 -7.34 26.92 -20.97
C ARG A 90 -6.20 27.53 -21.77
N ASN A 91 -5.91 26.97 -22.95
CA ASN A 91 -4.93 27.55 -23.84
C ASN A 91 -5.54 28.80 -24.48
N TRP A 92 -4.76 29.86 -24.57
CA TRP A 92 -5.14 31.10 -25.25
C TRP A 92 -4.13 31.41 -26.33
N LEU A 93 -4.63 31.67 -27.54
CA LEU A 93 -3.84 32.28 -28.59
C LEU A 93 -3.63 33.75 -28.22
N ARG A 94 -2.37 34.12 -28.03
CA ARG A 94 -1.96 35.49 -27.74
C ARG A 94 -1.28 36.08 -28.96
N VAL A 95 -1.71 37.27 -29.36
CA VAL A 95 -1.06 38.05 -30.42
C VAL A 95 -0.52 39.33 -29.79
N ALA A 96 0.78 39.59 -29.93
CA ALA A 96 1.49 40.70 -29.29
C ALA A 96 1.21 40.79 -27.77
N GLY A 97 1.02 39.65 -27.10
CA GLY A 97 0.70 39.55 -25.67
C GLY A 97 -0.79 39.64 -25.30
N ILE A 98 -1.67 39.99 -26.25
CA ILE A 98 -3.12 40.12 -26.03
C ILE A 98 -3.80 38.75 -26.26
N PRO A 99 -4.53 38.17 -25.27
CA PRO A 99 -5.27 36.92 -25.46
C PRO A 99 -6.50 37.14 -26.35
N LEU A 100 -6.41 36.71 -27.61
CA LEU A 100 -7.47 36.95 -28.59
C LEU A 100 -8.45 35.79 -28.72
N LEU A 101 -7.96 34.55 -28.77
CA LEU A 101 -8.81 33.39 -29.04
C LEU A 101 -8.60 32.29 -27.99
N PRO A 102 -9.65 31.86 -27.28
CA PRO A 102 -9.55 30.68 -26.43
C PRO A 102 -9.41 29.43 -27.29
N LEU A 103 -8.31 28.72 -27.12
CA LEU A 103 -8.03 27.44 -27.76
C LEU A 103 -8.57 26.27 -26.91
N ARG A 104 -8.20 25.05 -27.31
CA ARG A 104 -8.53 23.79 -26.62
C ARG A 104 -8.19 23.86 -25.13
N ARG A 105 -9.03 23.22 -24.30
CA ARG A 105 -8.74 23.03 -22.87
C ARG A 105 -7.45 22.22 -22.74
N ALA A 106 -6.53 22.68 -21.88
CA ALA A 106 -5.39 21.88 -21.49
C ALA A 106 -5.89 20.76 -20.56
N ALA A 107 -5.22 19.61 -20.60
CA ALA A 107 -5.50 18.52 -19.67
C ALA A 107 -5.35 19.02 -18.21
N ALA A 108 -6.16 18.47 -17.31
CA ALA A 108 -5.99 18.72 -15.89
C ALA A 108 -4.60 18.21 -15.46
N THR A 109 -3.87 19.01 -14.69
CA THR A 109 -2.54 18.65 -14.18
C THR A 109 -2.52 18.80 -12.68
N LEU A 110 -1.70 17.99 -12.03
CA LEU A 110 -1.39 18.13 -10.61
C LEU A 110 -0.07 18.87 -10.50
N GLN A 111 -0.02 19.94 -9.70
CA GLN A 111 1.23 20.65 -9.42
C GLN A 111 1.62 20.47 -7.96
N CYS A 112 2.81 19.93 -7.70
CA CYS A 112 3.34 19.87 -6.34
C CYS A 112 3.52 21.28 -5.77
N THR A 113 3.05 21.53 -4.55
CA THR A 113 3.20 22.85 -3.90
C THR A 113 4.64 23.15 -3.50
N SER A 114 5.47 22.12 -3.29
CA SER A 114 6.86 22.25 -2.84
C SER A 114 7.85 22.39 -3.99
N CYS A 115 7.97 21.37 -4.86
CA CYS A 115 8.95 21.39 -5.97
C CYS A 115 8.40 22.00 -7.27
N ARG A 116 7.09 22.29 -7.33
CA ARG A 116 6.39 22.84 -8.51
C ARG A 116 6.38 21.95 -9.76
N ALA A 117 6.87 20.71 -9.67
CA ALA A 117 6.73 19.70 -10.72
C ALA A 117 5.25 19.48 -11.07
N ARG A 118 4.98 19.21 -12.34
CA ARG A 118 3.63 18.95 -12.87
C ARG A 118 3.51 17.50 -13.29
N TYR A 119 2.39 16.88 -12.92
CA TYR A 119 2.06 15.50 -13.23
C TYR A 119 0.67 15.43 -13.88
N GLY A 120 0.38 14.33 -14.56
CA GLY A 120 -0.99 14.00 -14.96
C GLY A 120 -1.83 13.56 -13.76
N LEU A 121 -3.10 13.21 -14.01
CA LEU A 121 -4.00 12.72 -12.95
C LEU A 121 -3.68 11.27 -12.55
N ASP A 122 -2.98 10.53 -13.40
CA ASP A 122 -2.44 9.19 -13.17
C ASP A 122 -1.49 9.12 -11.98
N ALA A 123 -0.84 10.23 -11.62
CA ALA A 123 -0.03 10.30 -10.41
C ALA A 123 -0.84 10.10 -9.11
N LEU A 124 -2.19 10.21 -9.14
CA LEU A 124 -3.05 9.87 -8.00
C LEU A 124 -3.27 8.37 -7.84
N ALA A 125 -2.95 7.56 -8.85
CA ALA A 125 -3.01 6.10 -8.74
C ALA A 125 -1.89 5.55 -7.83
N HIS A 126 -0.86 6.35 -7.55
CA HIS A 126 0.16 5.99 -6.57
C HIS A 126 -0.33 6.39 -5.18
N PRO A 127 -0.52 5.43 -4.26
CA PRO A 127 -0.99 5.73 -2.92
C PRO A 127 0.04 6.61 -2.20
N THR A 128 -0.44 7.51 -1.35
CA THR A 128 0.44 8.16 -0.38
C THR A 128 1.00 7.13 0.58
N SER A 129 2.10 7.47 1.24
CA SER A 129 2.72 6.59 2.25
C SER A 129 1.72 6.29 3.37
N GLY A 130 0.97 7.31 3.81
CA GLY A 130 -0.10 7.14 4.80
C GLY A 130 -1.24 6.23 4.31
N HIS A 131 -1.68 6.38 3.06
CA HIS A 131 -2.75 5.55 2.50
C HIS A 131 -2.30 4.09 2.33
N LEU A 132 -1.07 3.86 1.85
CA LEU A 132 -0.48 2.52 1.73
C LEU A 132 -0.38 1.82 3.09
N LEU A 133 0.06 2.53 4.12
CA LEU A 133 0.10 2.00 5.49
C LEU A 133 -1.30 1.65 6.00
N SER A 134 -2.31 2.45 5.69
CA SER A 134 -3.70 2.14 6.03
C SER A 134 -4.19 0.87 5.35
N MET A 135 -3.92 0.71 4.05
CA MET A 135 -4.29 -0.51 3.31
C MET A 135 -3.60 -1.74 3.91
N LEU A 136 -2.30 -1.64 4.21
CA LEU A 136 -1.53 -2.73 4.84
C LEU A 136 -2.11 -3.13 6.20
N ARG A 137 -2.42 -2.14 7.05
CA ARG A 137 -3.05 -2.38 8.35
C ARG A 137 -4.40 -3.08 8.20
N ASN A 138 -5.23 -2.65 7.24
CA ASN A 138 -6.52 -3.27 6.97
C ASN A 138 -6.35 -4.73 6.51
N ALA A 139 -5.37 -5.04 5.67
CA ALA A 139 -5.09 -6.42 5.27
C ALA A 139 -4.59 -7.28 6.43
N HIS A 140 -3.71 -6.76 7.30
CA HIS A 140 -3.29 -7.47 8.51
C HIS A 140 -4.48 -7.81 9.41
N HIS A 141 -5.39 -6.84 9.57
CA HIS A 141 -6.61 -7.02 10.35
C HIS A 141 -7.54 -8.07 9.74
N ALA A 142 -7.86 -7.96 8.44
CA ALA A 142 -8.72 -8.91 7.74
C ALA A 142 -8.17 -10.34 7.78
N VAL A 143 -6.86 -10.52 7.57
CA VAL A 143 -6.21 -11.84 7.66
C VAL A 143 -6.29 -12.41 9.08
N ALA A 144 -6.07 -11.58 10.11
CA ALA A 144 -6.18 -12.02 11.49
C ALA A 144 -7.62 -12.45 11.84
N LEU A 145 -8.63 -11.68 11.43
CA LEU A 145 -10.04 -12.03 11.63
C LEU A 145 -10.41 -13.33 10.89
N ALA A 146 -9.99 -13.48 9.63
CA ALA A 146 -10.22 -14.68 8.84
C ALA A 146 -9.67 -15.94 9.52
N VAL A 147 -8.41 -15.88 9.98
CA VAL A 147 -7.78 -17.00 10.67
C VAL A 147 -8.45 -17.27 12.03
N LEU A 148 -8.75 -16.23 12.81
CA LEU A 148 -9.44 -16.40 14.09
C LEU A 148 -10.81 -17.05 13.93
N ALA A 149 -11.59 -16.65 12.91
CA ALA A 149 -12.87 -17.26 12.58
C ALA A 149 -12.68 -18.77 12.27
N ALA A 150 -11.68 -19.12 11.46
CA ALA A 150 -11.35 -20.50 11.13
C ALA A 150 -10.84 -21.32 12.35
N SER A 151 -10.22 -20.67 13.33
CA SER A 151 -9.75 -21.28 14.59
C SER A 151 -10.84 -21.40 15.66
N GLY A 152 -12.11 -21.12 15.33
CA GLY A 152 -13.26 -21.24 16.25
C GLY A 152 -13.84 -19.91 16.73
N GLY A 153 -13.45 -18.79 16.12
CA GLY A 153 -14.02 -17.45 16.36
C GLY A 153 -13.97 -17.06 17.84
N VAL A 154 -15.13 -16.71 18.41
CA VAL A 154 -15.27 -16.33 19.83
C VAL A 154 -14.89 -17.48 20.79
N SER A 155 -14.88 -18.73 20.32
CA SER A 155 -14.48 -19.91 21.08
C SER A 155 -13.05 -20.38 20.80
N ALA A 156 -12.27 -19.65 19.98
CA ALA A 156 -10.87 -20.00 19.67
C ALA A 156 -10.01 -20.08 20.94
N ALA A 157 -8.96 -20.91 20.94
CA ALA A 157 -8.08 -21.05 22.10
C ALA A 157 -7.41 -19.70 22.48
N PRO A 158 -7.15 -19.43 23.78
CA PRO A 158 -6.52 -18.18 24.21
C PRO A 158 -5.20 -17.89 23.50
N ALA A 159 -4.38 -18.92 23.25
CA ALA A 159 -3.11 -18.79 22.54
C ALA A 159 -3.27 -18.19 21.12
N VAL A 160 -4.33 -18.54 20.39
CA VAL A 160 -4.61 -18.00 19.05
C VAL A 160 -5.01 -16.53 19.13
N ARG A 161 -5.85 -16.17 20.11
CA ARG A 161 -6.27 -14.78 20.34
C ARG A 161 -5.09 -13.90 20.72
N ASP A 162 -4.25 -14.38 21.63
CA ASP A 162 -3.05 -13.67 22.08
C ASP A 162 -2.05 -13.49 20.93
N ALA A 163 -1.85 -14.52 20.09
CA ALA A 163 -1.01 -14.42 18.90
C ALA A 163 -1.57 -13.43 17.87
N ALA A 164 -2.88 -13.39 17.66
CA ALA A 164 -3.51 -12.42 16.78
C ALA A 164 -3.36 -10.98 17.31
N LEU A 165 -3.61 -10.76 18.61
CA LEU A 165 -3.40 -9.45 19.25
C LEU A 165 -1.93 -9.01 19.17
N ALA A 166 -0.99 -9.91 19.44
CA ALA A 166 0.44 -9.61 19.32
C ALA A 166 0.80 -9.20 17.87
N GLY A 167 0.35 -9.97 16.88
CA GLY A 167 0.58 -9.67 15.47
C GLY A 167 -0.04 -8.34 15.01
N LEU A 168 -1.24 -8.01 15.49
CA LEU A 168 -1.91 -6.74 15.17
C LEU A 168 -1.25 -5.55 15.87
N ARG A 169 -0.76 -5.71 17.10
CA ARG A 169 0.02 -4.67 17.79
C ARG A 169 1.33 -4.40 17.07
N ASP A 170 2.03 -5.43 16.62
CA ASP A 170 3.24 -5.30 15.79
C ASP A 170 2.93 -4.60 14.45
N ALA A 171 1.71 -4.75 13.93
CA ALA A 171 1.21 -4.07 12.74
C ALA A 171 0.76 -2.61 12.99
N GLY A 172 0.81 -2.13 14.23
CA GLY A 172 0.46 -0.75 14.61
C GLY A 172 -0.97 -0.56 15.15
N PHE A 173 -1.68 -1.64 15.51
CA PHE A 173 -2.93 -1.57 16.29
C PHE A 173 -2.63 -1.62 17.79
N THR A 174 -1.95 -0.59 18.32
CA THR A 174 -1.47 -0.56 19.71
C THR A 174 -2.58 -0.60 20.75
N ASP A 175 -3.73 -0.02 20.42
CA ASP A 175 -4.85 0.18 21.34
C ASP A 175 -5.87 -0.97 21.26
N LEU A 176 -5.62 -1.98 20.42
CA LEU A 176 -6.53 -3.13 20.27
C LEU A 176 -6.38 -4.10 21.45
N ASP A 177 -7.50 -4.38 22.10
CA ASP A 177 -7.64 -5.37 23.16
C ASP A 177 -8.47 -6.58 22.72
N ALA A 178 -8.58 -7.56 23.60
CA ALA A 178 -9.29 -8.81 23.30
C ALA A 178 -10.78 -8.56 23.01
N ASP A 179 -11.41 -7.65 23.76
CA ASP A 179 -12.83 -7.33 23.60
C ASP A 179 -13.10 -6.62 22.27
N GLY A 180 -12.26 -5.66 21.88
CA GLY A 180 -12.34 -5.00 20.58
C GLY A 180 -12.12 -5.96 19.41
N LEU A 181 -11.18 -6.91 19.55
CA LEU A 181 -10.95 -7.95 18.54
C LEU A 181 -12.17 -8.87 18.39
N LEU A 182 -12.79 -9.28 19.50
CA LEU A 182 -14.00 -10.12 19.47
C LEU A 182 -15.22 -9.35 18.95
N ALA A 183 -15.33 -8.05 19.24
CA ALA A 183 -16.36 -7.19 18.68
C ALA A 183 -16.23 -7.08 17.16
N ALA A 184 -15.01 -6.83 16.66
CA ALA A 184 -14.74 -6.80 15.21
C ALA A 184 -15.06 -8.14 14.54
N LEU A 185 -14.73 -9.28 15.18
CA LEU A 185 -15.14 -10.61 14.70
C LEU A 185 -16.66 -10.77 14.65
N ALA A 186 -17.38 -10.30 15.67
CA ALA A 186 -18.83 -10.40 15.73
C ALA A 186 -19.51 -9.52 14.68
N GLU A 187 -18.98 -8.32 14.40
CA GLU A 187 -19.48 -7.42 13.35
C GLU A 187 -19.32 -8.04 11.95
N THR A 188 -18.17 -8.65 11.69
CA THR A 188 -17.82 -9.26 10.40
C THR A 188 -18.54 -10.59 10.18
N ALA A 189 -18.72 -11.39 11.23
CA ALA A 189 -19.52 -12.61 11.19
C ALA A 189 -21.04 -12.33 11.14
N GLY A 190 -21.54 -11.34 11.88
CA GLY A 190 -22.97 -10.99 11.93
C GLY A 190 -23.51 -10.45 10.60
N ALA A 191 -22.64 -9.89 9.74
CA ALA A 191 -22.98 -9.55 8.37
C ALA A 191 -23.24 -10.79 7.48
N ALA A 192 -22.74 -11.96 7.86
CA ALA A 192 -22.97 -13.22 7.13
C ALA A 192 -24.32 -13.88 7.46
N ASP A 193 -24.90 -13.59 8.63
CA ASP A 193 -26.14 -14.22 9.14
C ASP A 193 -27.43 -13.43 8.79
N ALA A 194 -27.34 -12.35 8.01
CA ALA A 194 -28.54 -11.67 7.52
C ALA A 194 -29.30 -12.60 6.55
N PRO A 195 -30.60 -12.88 6.79
CA PRO A 195 -31.38 -13.74 5.90
C PRO A 195 -31.41 -13.11 4.52
N ARG A 196 -30.73 -13.75 3.56
CA ARG A 196 -30.92 -13.45 2.14
C ARG A 196 -32.38 -13.78 1.84
N ALA A 197 -33.14 -12.76 1.43
CA ALA A 197 -34.45 -13.00 0.83
C ALA A 197 -34.23 -13.90 -0.38
N GLU A 198 -34.81 -15.10 -0.32
CA GLU A 198 -34.94 -16.02 -1.44
C GLU A 198 -35.77 -15.31 -2.52
N ASP A 199 -35.10 -14.84 -3.57
CA ASP A 199 -35.75 -14.35 -4.78
C ASP A 199 -34.83 -14.68 -5.97
N GLN A 200 -35.08 -15.84 -6.60
CA GLN A 200 -35.48 -15.97 -8.01
C GLN A 200 -35.02 -17.28 -8.66
N ASP A 201 -36.04 -18.03 -9.09
CA ASP A 201 -36.00 -19.03 -10.15
C ASP A 201 -35.43 -18.42 -11.44
N GLU A 202 -34.29 -18.89 -11.95
CA GLU A 202 -33.99 -18.85 -13.39
C GLU A 202 -33.16 -20.08 -13.79
N ASP A 203 -33.77 -20.90 -14.64
CA ASP A 203 -33.15 -22.02 -15.32
C ASP A 203 -31.98 -21.52 -16.19
N HIS A 204 -30.74 -21.68 -15.72
CA HIS A 204 -29.54 -21.42 -16.51
C HIS A 204 -28.59 -22.62 -16.46
N GLU A 205 -28.74 -23.54 -17.40
CA GLU A 205 -27.70 -24.54 -17.72
C GLU A 205 -26.54 -23.83 -18.40
N GLY A 206 -25.54 -23.43 -17.61
CA GLY A 206 -24.31 -22.82 -18.10
C GLY A 206 -23.16 -22.99 -17.11
N ASP A 207 -22.27 -23.93 -17.42
CA ASP A 207 -20.87 -24.04 -16.95
C ASP A 207 -20.59 -23.51 -15.54
N GLU A 208 -20.94 -24.30 -14.52
CA GLU A 208 -20.59 -24.02 -13.12
C GLU A 208 -19.07 -24.16 -12.91
N GLY A 209 -18.34 -23.09 -13.22
CA GLY A 209 -17.09 -22.80 -12.54
C GLY A 209 -17.39 -22.58 -11.07
N ILE A 210 -17.33 -23.65 -10.27
CA ILE A 210 -17.38 -23.61 -8.80
C ILE A 210 -16.39 -22.53 -8.36
N ASP A 211 -16.89 -21.43 -7.79
CA ASP A 211 -16.04 -20.42 -7.16
C ASP A 211 -15.40 -21.07 -5.92
N PRO A 212 -14.10 -21.42 -5.95
CA PRO A 212 -13.46 -22.15 -4.87
C PRO A 212 -13.39 -21.32 -3.57
N LEU A 213 -13.75 -20.03 -3.62
CA LEU A 213 -13.77 -19.13 -2.47
C LEU A 213 -15.15 -19.06 -1.80
N GLY A 214 -16.23 -19.42 -2.50
CA GLY A 214 -17.62 -19.33 -2.00
C GLY A 214 -18.01 -20.45 -1.03
N GLU A 215 -17.35 -21.61 -1.13
CA GLU A 215 -17.66 -22.80 -0.33
C GLU A 215 -16.60 -23.08 0.75
N LEU A 216 -15.89 -22.03 1.17
CA LEU A 216 -14.95 -22.11 2.28
C LEU A 216 -15.68 -21.93 3.62
N CYS A 217 -15.90 -23.07 4.26
CA CYS A 217 -15.74 -23.26 5.70
C CYS A 217 -16.67 -22.45 6.63
N GLY A 218 -17.98 -22.34 6.40
CA GLY A 218 -18.94 -21.87 7.43
C GLY A 218 -18.72 -20.46 8.01
N CYS A 219 -17.66 -19.77 7.59
CA CYS A 219 -17.37 -18.37 7.80
C CYS A 219 -17.90 -17.66 6.56
N GLY A 220 -19.15 -17.20 6.64
CA GLY A 220 -19.91 -16.84 5.45
C GLY A 220 -19.22 -15.82 4.54
N SER A 221 -19.75 -15.72 3.33
CA SER A 221 -19.27 -14.88 2.23
C SER A 221 -18.84 -13.45 2.62
N ALA A 222 -19.36 -12.89 3.72
CA ALA A 222 -18.98 -11.56 4.21
C ALA A 222 -17.48 -11.43 4.54
N LEU A 223 -16.89 -12.42 5.21
CA LEU A 223 -15.48 -12.37 5.61
C LEU A 223 -14.54 -12.52 4.42
N VAL A 224 -14.96 -13.30 3.42
CA VAL A 224 -14.26 -13.44 2.13
C VAL A 224 -14.33 -12.13 1.34
N VAL A 225 -15.50 -11.48 1.28
CA VAL A 225 -15.67 -10.17 0.62
C VAL A 225 -14.82 -9.10 1.29
N GLU A 226 -14.79 -9.06 2.62
CA GLU A 226 -13.96 -8.11 3.38
C GLU A 226 -12.47 -8.36 3.14
N LEU A 227 -12.05 -9.63 3.13
CA LEU A 227 -10.68 -10.02 2.82
C LEU A 227 -10.27 -9.57 1.42
N HIS A 228 -11.12 -9.81 0.40
CA HIS A 228 -10.89 -9.33 -0.95
C HIS A 228 -10.80 -7.80 -1.00
N THR A 229 -11.72 -7.10 -0.34
CA THR A 229 -11.75 -5.63 -0.29
C THR A 229 -10.49 -5.06 0.35
N ALA A 230 -9.93 -5.74 1.36
CA ALA A 230 -8.72 -5.31 2.04
C ALA A 230 -7.43 -5.62 1.24
N ILE A 231 -7.40 -6.74 0.51
CA ILE A 231 -6.19 -7.26 -0.14
C ILE A 231 -6.06 -6.81 -1.60
N GLU A 232 -7.14 -6.79 -2.36
CA GLU A 232 -7.10 -6.47 -3.80
C GLU A 232 -6.42 -5.12 -4.10
N PRO A 233 -6.67 -4.03 -3.33
CA PRO A 233 -5.99 -2.75 -3.55
C PRO A 233 -4.49 -2.79 -3.29
N LEU A 234 -3.98 -3.76 -2.52
CA LEU A 234 -2.56 -3.88 -2.18
C LEU A 234 -1.73 -4.60 -3.23
N ALA A 235 -2.35 -5.52 -3.98
CA ALA A 235 -1.66 -6.37 -4.95
C ALA A 235 -0.73 -5.59 -5.91
N PRO A 236 -1.12 -4.45 -6.52
CA PRO A 236 -0.23 -3.71 -7.43
C PRO A 236 0.91 -2.97 -6.72
N HIS A 237 0.91 -2.89 -5.39
CA HIS A 237 1.83 -2.07 -4.61
C HIS A 237 2.84 -2.88 -3.79
N LEU A 238 2.66 -4.20 -3.69
CA LEU A 238 3.55 -5.08 -2.94
C LEU A 238 4.38 -5.97 -3.86
N LEU A 239 5.65 -6.16 -3.49
CA LEU A 239 6.51 -7.17 -4.09
C LEU A 239 6.19 -8.55 -3.49
N GLY A 240 6.50 -9.62 -4.22
CA GLY A 240 6.27 -11.01 -3.79
C GLY A 240 6.59 -11.31 -2.32
N PRO A 241 7.79 -10.95 -1.80
CA PRO A 241 8.14 -11.17 -0.40
C PRO A 241 7.21 -10.48 0.62
N GLY A 242 6.62 -9.33 0.25
CA GLY A 242 5.63 -8.63 1.08
C GLY A 242 4.31 -9.39 1.16
N LEU A 243 3.86 -9.98 0.05
CA LEU A 243 2.66 -10.82 0.01
C LEU A 243 2.87 -12.11 0.83
N THR A 244 4.02 -12.76 0.69
CA THR A 244 4.38 -13.94 1.49
C THR A 244 4.41 -13.62 2.99
N ARG A 245 4.83 -12.40 3.38
CA ARG A 245 4.86 -11.96 4.78
C ARG A 245 3.46 -11.87 5.39
N LEU A 246 2.47 -11.37 4.64
CA LEU A 246 1.06 -11.33 5.07
C LEU A 246 0.51 -12.73 5.33
N LEU A 247 0.76 -13.66 4.39
CA LEU A 247 0.37 -15.06 4.55
C LEU A 247 1.05 -15.72 5.76
N THR A 248 2.36 -15.46 5.94
CA THR A 248 3.13 -15.99 7.07
C THR A 248 2.59 -15.49 8.42
N GLN A 249 2.13 -14.25 8.51
CA GLN A 249 1.52 -13.73 9.74
C GLN A 249 0.26 -14.52 10.10
N GLY A 250 -0.67 -14.72 9.16
CA GLY A 250 -1.85 -15.54 9.40
C GLY A 250 -1.48 -16.97 9.81
N ALA A 251 -0.45 -17.53 9.18
CA ALA A 251 0.07 -18.85 9.48
C ALA A 251 0.62 -18.95 10.91
N VAL A 252 1.27 -17.91 11.45
CA VAL A 252 1.74 -17.86 12.84
C VAL A 252 0.58 -17.84 13.84
N ILE A 253 -0.50 -17.12 13.52
CA ILE A 253 -1.72 -17.07 14.35
C ILE A 253 -2.37 -18.46 14.44
N ALA A 254 -2.63 -19.09 13.28
CA ALA A 254 -3.26 -20.42 13.21
C ALA A 254 -2.44 -21.51 13.92
N LEU A 255 -1.14 -21.31 14.00
CA LEU A 255 -0.21 -22.25 14.61
C LEU A 255 -0.14 -22.12 16.14
N ALA A 256 -0.68 -21.06 16.73
CA ALA A 256 -0.46 -20.73 18.13
C ALA A 256 -0.96 -21.78 19.13
N ASP A 257 -2.01 -22.53 18.79
CA ASP A 257 -2.57 -23.61 19.61
C ASP A 257 -2.19 -25.02 19.13
N GLY A 258 -1.38 -25.16 18.08
CA GLY A 258 -0.91 -26.46 17.61
C GLY A 258 -0.59 -26.54 16.11
N PRO A 259 -0.67 -27.74 15.50
CA PRO A 259 -0.61 -27.91 14.06
C PRO A 259 -1.90 -27.41 13.39
N TYR A 260 -1.81 -27.01 12.12
CA TYR A 260 -2.95 -26.51 11.36
C TYR A 260 -4.15 -27.47 11.36
N ARG A 261 -5.33 -26.94 11.67
CA ARG A 261 -6.61 -27.60 11.40
C ARG A 261 -6.99 -27.50 9.92
N PRO A 262 -7.85 -28.39 9.40
CA PRO A 262 -8.32 -28.31 8.01
C PRO A 262 -8.95 -26.97 7.65
N ALA A 263 -9.77 -26.40 8.56
CA ALA A 263 -10.40 -25.10 8.40
C ALA A 263 -9.37 -23.97 8.25
N GLU A 264 -8.42 -23.88 9.18
CA GLU A 264 -7.33 -22.88 9.15
C GLU A 264 -6.50 -22.98 7.87
N ARG A 265 -6.18 -24.21 7.43
CA ARG A 265 -5.42 -24.42 6.20
C ARG A 265 -6.20 -23.98 4.95
N ALA A 266 -7.51 -24.23 4.91
CA ALA A 266 -8.37 -23.81 3.81
C ALA A 266 -8.46 -22.28 3.75
N THR A 267 -8.67 -21.61 4.88
CA THR A 267 -8.67 -20.14 4.98
C THR A 267 -7.33 -19.54 4.57
N LEU A 268 -6.20 -20.09 5.02
CA LEU A 268 -4.87 -19.59 4.63
C LEU A 268 -4.60 -19.78 3.13
N ARG A 269 -5.13 -20.84 2.51
CA ARG A 269 -5.05 -21.01 1.05
C ARG A 269 -5.85 -19.95 0.30
N ALA A 270 -7.05 -19.64 0.77
CA ALA A 270 -7.85 -18.56 0.20
C ALA A 270 -7.19 -17.20 0.36
N VAL A 271 -6.66 -16.89 1.55
CA VAL A 271 -5.84 -15.68 1.76
C VAL A 271 -4.69 -15.61 0.76
N GLY A 272 -3.96 -16.71 0.57
CA GLY A 272 -2.89 -16.80 -0.42
C GLY A 272 -3.35 -16.57 -1.86
N GLN A 273 -4.51 -17.10 -2.23
CA GLN A 273 -5.12 -16.89 -3.54
C GLN A 273 -5.58 -15.43 -3.74
N CYS A 274 -6.19 -14.81 -2.74
CA CYS A 274 -6.54 -13.38 -2.76
C CYS A 274 -5.30 -12.49 -2.92
N LEU A 275 -4.16 -12.91 -2.36
CA LEU A 275 -2.87 -12.25 -2.52
C LEU A 275 -2.23 -12.48 -3.91
N GLY A 276 -2.82 -13.34 -4.75
CA GLY A 276 -2.29 -13.69 -6.07
C GLY A 276 -1.10 -14.66 -6.04
N LEU A 277 -0.89 -15.38 -4.92
CA LEU A 277 0.18 -16.37 -4.80
C LEU A 277 -0.20 -17.68 -5.49
N GLY A 278 0.77 -18.36 -6.10
CA GLY A 278 0.56 -19.70 -6.67
C GLY A 278 0.36 -20.76 -5.58
N SER A 279 -0.36 -21.85 -5.88
CA SER A 279 -0.62 -22.94 -4.92
C SER A 279 0.65 -23.50 -4.28
N ASP A 280 1.70 -23.68 -5.08
CA ASP A 280 2.99 -24.21 -4.62
C ASP A 280 3.71 -23.23 -3.68
N GLU A 281 3.62 -21.93 -3.97
CA GLU A 281 4.19 -20.88 -3.12
C GLU A 281 3.45 -20.78 -1.78
N ILE A 282 2.12 -20.90 -1.81
CA ILE A 282 1.28 -20.95 -0.61
C ILE A 282 1.69 -22.14 0.26
N ASP A 283 1.68 -23.36 -0.29
CA ASP A 283 2.01 -24.57 0.47
C ASP A 283 3.46 -24.54 0.98
N ALA A 284 4.42 -24.02 0.20
CA ALA A 284 5.79 -23.81 0.63
C ALA A 284 5.91 -22.83 1.81
N THR A 285 5.15 -21.73 1.76
CA THR A 285 5.10 -20.70 2.82
C THR A 285 4.52 -21.27 4.11
N LEU A 286 3.39 -21.98 4.03
CA LEU A 286 2.77 -22.62 5.20
C LEU A 286 3.68 -23.69 5.81
N ALA A 287 4.35 -24.48 4.97
CA ALA A 287 5.31 -25.47 5.45
C ALA A 287 6.53 -24.81 6.11
N ALA A 288 7.00 -23.67 5.60
CA ALA A 288 8.11 -22.92 6.20
C ALA A 288 7.73 -22.32 7.56
N ALA A 289 6.54 -21.75 7.68
CA ALA A 289 6.02 -21.22 8.94
C ALA A 289 5.94 -22.33 10.02
N ALA A 290 5.45 -23.52 9.67
CA ALA A 290 5.36 -24.66 10.60
C ALA A 290 6.73 -25.18 11.10
N ARG A 291 7.82 -24.95 10.35
CA ARG A 291 9.18 -25.34 10.74
C ARG A 291 9.91 -24.30 11.60
N THR A 292 9.39 -23.07 11.67
CA THR A 292 10.08 -22.00 12.39
C THR A 292 9.89 -22.20 13.90
N PRO A 293 10.96 -22.35 14.69
CA PRO A 293 10.85 -22.54 16.13
C PRO A 293 10.23 -21.30 16.77
N ARG A 294 9.24 -21.51 17.66
CA ARG A 294 8.57 -20.43 18.39
C ARG A 294 9.31 -20.24 19.72
N SER A 295 9.89 -19.06 19.91
CA SER A 295 10.61 -18.65 21.12
C SER A 295 9.66 -18.09 22.16
#